data_AF-A0A7E4ZW52-F1
#
_entry.id   AF-A0A7E4ZW52-F1
#
_cell.length_a   1.000
_cell.length_b   1.000
_cell.length_c   1.000
_cell.angle_alpha   90.00
_cell.angle_beta   90.00
_cell.angle_gamma   90.00
#
_symmetry.space_group_name_H-M   'P 1'
#
loop_
_entity.id
_entity.type
_entity.pdbx_description
1 polymer ?
#
loop_
_entity_poly.entity_id
_entity_poly.type
_entity_poly.pdbx_seq_one_letter_code
_entity_poly.pdbx_strand_id
1 'polypeptide(L)'
;MPANLFETTNVQIAGEKGAQIGIKLTGCLVVTEVNHASISHMKLNIGDIIQSVNGQRVERREQFTEMFVKTTNAGSFVMDIVMQRPLTAKPVKPEQIPRGYEIVSGCKYHLGIMYKIPGCKLSLSVKAFMSKVFVTRTEDCTLAGLTLKIGDAILDIEGQPVSTVQETSEALFKALKKGYAFMVIEQPVELVNKNIVRQALTTDRSTEPPVQRDVVGICKSELRRFNENPDMNPPKEILRDDKKSKRGEPGHVSVSDKSEDVPIACDGNPALLMSVPIPNFQIASQQATPSNQQK
;
A
#
# COMPACT_ATOMS: atom_id res chain seq x y z
N MET A 1 1.76 3.50 -20.52
CA MET A 1 1.19 2.86 -19.31
C MET A 1 0.74 1.46 -19.69
N PRO A 2 0.81 0.47 -18.79
CA PRO A 2 0.39 -0.89 -19.11
C PRO A 2 -1.13 -0.98 -19.29
N ALA A 3 -1.58 -1.73 -20.30
CA ALA A 3 -2.99 -1.79 -20.72
C ALA A 3 -3.93 -2.39 -19.66
N ASN A 4 -3.41 -3.24 -18.79
CA ASN A 4 -4.14 -3.88 -17.68
C ASN A 4 -4.50 -2.92 -16.51
N LEU A 5 -4.20 -1.64 -16.66
CA LEU A 5 -4.54 -0.58 -15.71
C LEU A 5 -5.75 0.24 -16.17
N PHE A 6 -6.39 -0.14 -17.28
CA PHE A 6 -7.55 0.54 -17.83
C PHE A 6 -8.67 -0.45 -18.09
N GLU A 7 -9.89 0.03 -17.95
CA GLU A 7 -11.12 -0.71 -18.27
C GLU A 7 -11.90 0.04 -19.36
N THR A 8 -12.31 -0.69 -20.40
CA THR A 8 -13.11 -0.11 -21.47
C THR A 8 -14.55 0.03 -20.99
N THR A 9 -15.07 1.26 -21.03
CA THR A 9 -16.43 1.59 -20.60
C THR A 9 -17.17 2.28 -21.75
N ASN A 10 -18.44 1.94 -21.94
CA ASN A 10 -19.34 2.66 -22.83
C ASN A 10 -20.34 3.46 -21.99
N VAL A 11 -20.47 4.75 -22.29
CA VAL A 11 -21.41 5.64 -21.62
C VAL A 11 -22.23 6.40 -22.64
N GLN A 12 -23.54 6.44 -22.40
CA GLN A 12 -24.47 7.26 -23.16
C GLN A 12 -24.68 8.59 -22.46
N ILE A 13 -24.50 9.68 -23.20
CA ILE A 13 -24.77 11.04 -22.75
C ILE A 13 -25.92 11.59 -23.59
N ALA A 14 -27.03 11.90 -22.94
CA ALA A 14 -28.18 12.53 -23.55
C ALA A 14 -28.25 14.01 -23.16
N GLY A 15 -28.68 14.85 -24.09
CA GLY A 15 -28.81 16.28 -23.87
C GLY A 15 -29.73 16.95 -24.87
N GLU A 16 -30.00 18.23 -24.62
CA GLU A 16 -30.82 19.08 -25.49
C GLU A 16 -29.96 20.06 -26.29
N LYS A 17 -30.55 20.67 -27.32
CA LYS A 17 -29.88 21.65 -28.17
C LYS A 17 -29.30 22.79 -27.33
N GLY A 18 -27.99 23.02 -27.48
CA GLY A 18 -27.26 24.05 -26.74
C GLY A 18 -26.70 23.61 -25.38
N ALA A 19 -26.93 22.35 -24.97
CA ALA A 19 -26.29 21.79 -23.77
C ALA A 19 -24.77 21.76 -23.94
N GLN A 20 -24.05 22.24 -22.93
CA GLN A 20 -22.60 22.15 -22.89
C GLN A 20 -22.17 20.79 -22.36
N ILE A 21 -21.25 20.13 -23.06
CA ILE A 21 -20.64 18.90 -22.56
C ILE A 21 -19.90 19.12 -21.24
N GLY A 22 -19.33 20.32 -21.05
CA GLY A 22 -18.67 20.75 -19.82
C GLY A 22 -17.43 19.94 -19.43
N ILE A 23 -16.69 19.41 -20.41
CA ILE A 23 -15.42 18.71 -20.17
C ILE A 23 -14.25 19.47 -20.77
N LYS A 24 -13.09 19.31 -20.16
CA LYS A 24 -11.81 19.76 -20.70
C LYS A 24 -10.96 18.56 -21.06
N LEU A 25 -10.46 18.55 -22.30
CA LEU A 25 -9.65 17.47 -22.85
C LEU A 25 -8.23 17.94 -23.11
N THR A 26 -7.26 17.07 -22.85
CA THR A 26 -5.89 17.21 -23.35
C THR A 26 -5.80 16.90 -24.84
N GLY A 27 -4.64 17.18 -25.46
CA GLY A 27 -4.37 16.81 -26.86
C GLY A 27 -4.49 15.31 -27.14
N CYS A 28 -4.29 14.47 -26.11
CA CYS A 28 -4.45 13.01 -26.19
C CYS A 28 -5.83 12.52 -25.73
N LEU A 29 -6.86 13.38 -25.75
CA LEU A 29 -8.25 13.05 -25.41
C LEU A 29 -8.47 12.53 -23.98
N VAL A 30 -7.58 12.88 -23.04
CA VAL A 30 -7.76 12.59 -21.62
C VAL A 30 -8.60 13.70 -20.98
N VAL A 31 -9.65 13.33 -20.26
CA VAL A 31 -10.50 14.23 -19.47
C VAL A 31 -9.71 14.75 -18.27
N THR A 32 -9.53 16.06 -18.18
CA THR A 32 -8.81 16.70 -17.05
C THR A 32 -9.75 17.39 -16.07
N GLU A 33 -10.88 17.89 -16.55
CA GLU A 33 -11.86 18.61 -15.75
C GLU A 33 -13.26 18.27 -16.27
N VAL A 34 -14.22 18.13 -15.34
CA VAL A 34 -15.64 17.91 -15.63
C VAL A 34 -16.43 18.92 -14.82
N ASN A 35 -17.22 19.75 -15.49
CA ASN A 35 -18.07 20.74 -14.84
C ASN A 35 -19.28 20.05 -14.20
N HIS A 36 -19.52 20.33 -12.92
CA HIS A 36 -20.64 19.79 -12.15
C HIS A 36 -22.02 20.15 -12.72
N ALA A 37 -22.15 21.30 -13.40
CA ALA A 37 -23.41 21.74 -14.01
C ALA A 37 -23.67 21.15 -15.41
N SER A 38 -22.79 20.28 -15.91
CA SER A 38 -22.85 19.77 -17.28
C SER A 38 -23.50 18.40 -17.40
N ILE A 39 -23.94 18.05 -18.62
CA ILE A 39 -24.51 16.74 -18.96
C ILE A 39 -23.52 15.57 -18.77
N SER A 40 -22.23 15.87 -18.71
CA SER A 40 -21.17 14.87 -18.49
C SER A 40 -20.92 14.59 -17.02
N HIS A 41 -21.51 15.38 -16.11
CA HIS A 41 -21.33 15.17 -14.69
C HIS A 41 -21.85 13.78 -14.29
N MET A 42 -21.10 13.08 -13.44
CA MET A 42 -21.31 11.68 -13.04
C MET A 42 -21.21 10.62 -14.15
N LYS A 43 -21.14 11.02 -15.42
CA LYS A 43 -20.98 10.11 -16.56
C LYS A 43 -19.51 9.91 -16.89
N LEU A 44 -18.77 11.02 -16.96
CA LEU A 44 -17.33 11.06 -17.22
C LEU A 44 -16.59 11.40 -15.93
N ASN A 45 -15.45 10.76 -15.74
CA ASN A 45 -14.52 10.99 -14.65
C ASN A 45 -13.21 11.56 -15.18
N ILE A 46 -12.46 12.21 -14.30
CA ILE A 46 -11.12 12.69 -14.64
C ILE A 46 -10.20 11.49 -14.86
N GLY A 47 -9.37 11.60 -15.90
CA GLY A 47 -8.50 10.53 -16.37
C GLY A 47 -9.14 9.60 -17.39
N ASP A 48 -10.45 9.69 -17.65
CA ASP A 48 -11.07 8.95 -18.75
C ASP A 48 -10.44 9.35 -20.09
N ILE A 49 -10.12 8.35 -20.91
CA ILE A 49 -9.50 8.53 -22.23
C ILE A 49 -10.54 8.19 -23.29
N ILE A 50 -10.96 9.18 -24.07
CA ILE A 50 -11.98 9.00 -25.10
C ILE A 50 -11.38 8.29 -26.31
N GLN A 51 -12.03 7.20 -26.77
CA GLN A 51 -11.60 6.43 -27.94
C GLN A 51 -12.51 6.61 -29.15
N SER A 52 -13.83 6.53 -28.95
CA SER A 52 -14.80 6.71 -30.02
C SER A 52 -16.07 7.39 -29.53
N VAL A 53 -16.75 8.05 -30.46
CA VAL A 53 -18.02 8.73 -30.26
C VAL A 53 -18.97 8.30 -31.38
N ASN A 54 -20.15 7.77 -31.04
CA ASN A 54 -21.14 7.26 -31.98
C ASN A 54 -20.53 6.25 -32.99
N GLY A 55 -19.62 5.39 -32.51
CA GLY A 55 -18.91 4.41 -33.33
C GLY A 55 -17.76 4.98 -34.19
N GLN A 56 -17.58 6.31 -34.26
CA GLN A 56 -16.47 6.94 -34.96
C GLN A 56 -15.27 7.11 -34.05
N ARG A 57 -14.10 6.62 -34.49
CA ARG A 57 -12.85 6.77 -33.73
C ARG A 57 -12.42 8.23 -33.70
N VAL A 58 -12.03 8.68 -32.51
CA VAL A 58 -11.54 10.03 -32.27
C VAL A 58 -10.06 9.97 -31.93
N GLU A 59 -9.24 10.73 -32.63
CA GLU A 59 -7.80 10.81 -32.35
C GLU A 59 -7.36 12.20 -31.88
N ARG A 60 -8.13 13.23 -32.25
CA ARG A 60 -7.82 14.63 -31.94
C ARG A 60 -8.98 15.32 -31.25
N ARG A 61 -8.65 16.27 -30.38
CA ARG A 61 -9.63 17.06 -29.63
C ARG A 61 -10.55 17.87 -30.53
N GLU A 62 -10.03 18.40 -31.63
CA GLU A 62 -10.80 19.22 -32.58
C GLU A 62 -11.89 18.36 -33.24
N GLN A 63 -11.55 17.13 -33.62
CA GLN A 63 -12.49 16.16 -34.17
C GLN A 63 -13.60 15.81 -33.16
N PHE A 64 -13.25 15.64 -31.88
CA PHE A 64 -14.22 15.42 -30.82
C PHE A 64 -15.24 16.56 -30.75
N THR A 65 -14.76 17.81 -30.73
CA THR A 65 -15.62 18.99 -30.66
C THR A 65 -16.52 19.11 -31.90
N GLU A 66 -15.99 18.85 -33.09
CA GLU A 66 -16.80 18.85 -34.32
C GLU A 66 -17.91 17.79 -34.29
N MET A 67 -17.61 16.57 -33.85
CA MET A 67 -18.61 15.51 -33.72
C MET A 67 -19.67 15.84 -32.67
N PHE A 68 -19.26 16.45 -31.56
CA PHE A 68 -20.19 16.93 -30.54
C PHE A 68 -21.14 17.98 -31.12
N VAL A 69 -20.62 19.02 -31.78
CA VAL A 69 -21.44 20.09 -32.38
C VAL A 69 -22.39 19.55 -33.46
N LYS A 70 -21.92 18.63 -34.30
CA LYS A 70 -22.78 17.98 -35.31
C LYS A 70 -23.94 17.22 -34.67
N THR A 71 -23.68 16.54 -33.55
CA THR A 71 -24.67 15.73 -32.83
C THR A 71 -25.67 16.61 -32.07
N THR A 72 -25.23 17.73 -31.49
CA THR A 72 -26.08 18.63 -30.69
C THR A 72 -26.93 19.59 -31.52
N ASN A 73 -26.59 19.85 -32.78
CA ASN A 73 -27.34 20.74 -33.65
C ASN A 73 -28.73 20.21 -34.06
N ALA A 74 -28.98 18.90 -33.90
CA ALA A 74 -30.19 18.22 -34.36
C ALA A 74 -31.39 18.28 -33.39
N GLY A 75 -31.26 18.96 -32.23
CA GLY A 75 -32.33 19.00 -31.21
C GLY A 75 -31.93 18.20 -29.95
N SER A 76 -32.79 17.28 -29.53
CA SER A 76 -32.43 16.28 -28.52
C SER A 76 -31.44 15.28 -29.12
N PHE A 77 -30.35 15.02 -28.42
CA PHE A 77 -29.33 14.10 -28.90
C PHE A 77 -28.97 13.06 -27.84
N VAL A 78 -28.52 11.91 -28.35
CA VAL A 78 -27.91 10.85 -27.54
C VAL A 78 -26.55 10.56 -28.18
N MET A 79 -25.52 10.58 -27.35
CA MET A 79 -24.14 10.37 -27.77
C MET A 79 -23.55 9.17 -27.02
N ASP A 80 -23.13 8.17 -27.78
CA ASP A 80 -22.47 6.98 -27.27
C ASP A 80 -20.97 7.21 -27.25
N ILE A 81 -20.36 7.19 -26.08
CA ILE A 81 -18.91 7.38 -25.92
C ILE A 81 -18.28 6.09 -25.44
N VAL A 82 -17.33 5.57 -26.21
CA VAL A 82 -16.43 4.50 -25.76
C VAL A 82 -15.15 5.13 -25.26
N MET A 83 -14.78 4.78 -24.04
CA MET A 83 -13.62 5.33 -23.36
C MET A 83 -12.88 4.27 -22.55
N GLN A 84 -11.63 4.57 -22.21
CA GLN A 84 -10.84 3.81 -21.25
C GLN A 84 -10.79 4.57 -19.93
N ARG A 85 -11.28 3.93 -18.88
CA ARG A 85 -11.24 4.46 -17.52
C ARG A 85 -10.04 3.90 -16.77
N PRO A 86 -9.23 4.75 -16.11
CA PRO A 86 -8.11 4.28 -15.30
C PRO A 86 -8.61 3.59 -14.03
N LEU A 87 -8.06 2.42 -13.73
CA LEU A 87 -8.34 1.70 -12.48
C LEU A 87 -7.64 2.39 -11.31
N THR A 88 -8.38 2.87 -10.33
CA THR A 88 -7.79 3.56 -9.16
C THR A 88 -7.51 2.62 -7.98
N ALA A 89 -8.10 1.43 -7.99
CA ALA A 89 -7.93 0.44 -6.92
C ALA A 89 -7.85 -0.99 -7.46
N LYS A 90 -7.03 -1.82 -6.81
CA LYS A 90 -6.94 -3.27 -7.03
C LYS A 90 -6.94 -4.01 -5.69
N PRO A 91 -7.37 -5.28 -5.66
CA PRO A 91 -7.19 -6.11 -4.48
C PRO A 91 -5.70 -6.22 -4.17
N VAL A 92 -5.34 -6.00 -2.90
CA VAL A 92 -3.96 -6.17 -2.44
C VAL A 92 -3.71 -7.64 -2.14
N LYS A 93 -2.53 -8.14 -2.50
CA LYS A 93 -2.08 -9.46 -2.05
C LYS A 93 -1.45 -9.34 -0.65
N PRO A 94 -1.58 -10.34 0.23
CA PRO A 94 -0.96 -10.30 1.55
C PRO A 94 0.56 -10.01 1.52
N GLU A 95 1.26 -10.52 0.51
CA GLU A 95 2.71 -10.32 0.28
C GLU A 95 3.10 -8.86 0.00
N GLN A 96 2.15 -8.03 -0.44
CA GLN A 96 2.38 -6.62 -0.75
C GLN A 96 2.19 -5.73 0.47
N ILE A 97 1.59 -6.23 1.54
CA ILE A 97 1.51 -5.50 2.80
C ILE A 97 2.93 -5.45 3.40
N PRO A 98 3.40 -4.29 3.88
CA PRO A 98 4.72 -4.17 4.49
C PRO A 98 5.03 -5.25 5.51
N ARG A 99 6.25 -5.79 5.45
CA ARG A 99 6.70 -6.80 6.40
C ARG A 99 6.71 -6.22 7.82
N GLY A 100 6.20 -6.98 8.78
CA GLY A 100 6.08 -6.53 10.18
C GLY A 100 4.87 -5.65 10.45
N TYR A 101 4.01 -5.40 9.45
CA TYR A 101 2.75 -4.71 9.65
C TYR A 101 1.65 -5.69 10.06
N GLU A 102 0.96 -5.39 11.16
CA GLU A 102 -0.17 -6.18 11.64
C GLU A 102 -1.46 -5.75 10.94
N ILE A 103 -2.16 -6.71 10.33
CA ILE A 103 -3.46 -6.47 9.71
C ILE A 103 -4.49 -6.23 10.82
N VAL A 104 -5.07 -5.04 10.81
CA VAL A 104 -6.06 -4.60 11.79
C VAL A 104 -7.45 -5.08 11.36
N SER A 105 -8.13 -5.79 12.25
CA SER A 105 -9.53 -6.18 12.04
C SER A 105 -10.42 -4.94 11.88
N GLY A 106 -11.41 -5.00 10.99
CA GLY A 106 -12.31 -3.88 10.71
C GLY A 106 -11.72 -2.80 9.77
N CYS A 107 -10.55 -3.05 9.19
CA CYS A 107 -9.95 -2.25 8.12
C CYS A 107 -9.94 -3.03 6.80
N LYS A 108 -10.10 -2.31 5.69
CA LYS A 108 -9.97 -2.83 4.33
C LYS A 108 -8.62 -2.43 3.77
N TYR A 109 -7.93 -3.38 3.17
CA TYR A 109 -6.66 -3.14 2.49
C TYR A 109 -6.83 -3.28 0.99
N HIS A 110 -6.23 -2.36 0.24
CA HIS A 110 -6.25 -2.40 -1.22
C HIS A 110 -5.03 -1.68 -1.80
N LEU A 111 -4.71 -2.01 -3.04
CA LEU A 111 -3.66 -1.35 -3.80
C LEU A 111 -4.27 -0.15 -4.54
N GLY A 112 -3.94 1.06 -4.09
CA GLY A 112 -4.25 2.29 -4.81
C GLY A 112 -3.33 2.50 -5.99
N ILE A 113 -3.88 3.03 -7.08
CA ILE A 113 -3.14 3.35 -8.30
C ILE A 113 -3.37 4.82 -8.61
N MET A 114 -2.35 5.63 -8.39
CA MET A 114 -2.40 7.05 -8.70
C MET A 114 -1.68 7.32 -10.02
N TYR A 115 -2.34 8.02 -10.93
CA TYR A 115 -1.78 8.35 -12.24
C TYR A 115 -1.29 9.79 -12.27
N LYS A 116 -0.18 10.03 -12.97
CA LYS A 116 0.25 11.38 -13.35
C LYS A 116 -0.43 11.75 -14.66
N ILE A 117 -1.49 12.54 -14.55
CA ILE A 117 -2.21 13.10 -15.72
C ILE A 117 -1.79 14.57 -15.89
N PRO A 118 -1.16 14.95 -17.02
CA PRO A 118 -0.81 16.34 -17.28
C PRO A 118 -2.03 17.27 -17.22
N GLY A 119 -1.89 18.41 -16.56
CA GLY A 119 -2.95 19.41 -16.40
C GLY A 119 -3.90 19.15 -15.21
N CYS A 120 -3.81 18.00 -14.55
CA CYS A 120 -4.57 17.72 -13.32
C CYS A 120 -3.77 18.09 -12.07
N LYS A 121 -4.44 18.64 -11.05
CA LYS A 121 -3.84 18.91 -9.74
C LYS A 121 -3.76 17.62 -8.91
N LEU A 122 -2.69 17.47 -8.12
CA LEU A 122 -2.55 16.33 -7.20
C LEU A 122 -3.49 16.46 -5.99
N SER A 123 -3.49 17.62 -5.33
CA SER A 123 -4.31 17.98 -4.15
C SER A 123 -4.37 16.88 -3.06
N LEU A 124 -3.22 16.60 -2.47
CA LEU A 124 -3.06 15.65 -1.38
C LEU A 124 -2.44 16.35 -0.16
N SER A 125 -3.09 16.26 0.99
CA SER A 125 -2.50 16.60 2.28
C SER A 125 -2.48 15.36 3.17
N VAL A 126 -1.35 15.14 3.83
CA VAL A 126 -1.13 13.97 4.68
C VAL A 126 -0.55 14.37 6.03
N LYS A 127 -0.69 13.49 7.01
CA LYS A 127 -0.18 13.66 8.37
C LYS A 127 0.29 12.31 8.91
N ALA A 128 1.49 12.30 9.48
CA ALA A 128 2.00 11.13 10.19
C ALA A 128 1.44 11.09 11.62
N PHE A 129 0.95 9.92 12.04
CA PHE A 129 0.47 9.63 13.38
C PHE A 129 0.68 8.15 13.70
N MET A 130 1.27 7.83 14.85
CA MET A 130 1.56 6.44 15.29
C MET A 130 2.20 5.57 14.19
N SER A 131 3.27 6.07 13.57
CA SER A 131 4.01 5.40 12.49
C SER A 131 3.19 5.08 11.22
N LYS A 132 2.02 5.70 11.05
CA LYS A 132 1.21 5.64 9.83
C LYS A 132 1.03 7.02 9.22
N VAL A 133 0.82 7.10 7.91
CA VAL A 133 0.57 8.36 7.22
C VAL A 133 -0.87 8.43 6.75
N PHE A 134 -1.67 9.26 7.41
CA PHE A 134 -3.09 9.44 7.11
C PHE A 134 -3.33 10.58 6.13
N VAL A 135 -4.29 10.39 5.23
CA VAL A 135 -4.80 11.42 4.33
C VAL A 135 -5.70 12.37 5.12
N THR A 136 -5.29 13.63 5.24
CA THR A 136 -6.04 14.65 6.00
C THR A 136 -7.00 15.43 5.13
N ARG A 137 -6.59 15.73 3.90
CA ARG A 137 -7.40 16.48 2.94
C ARG A 137 -7.10 15.98 1.54
N THR A 138 -8.17 15.80 0.79
CA THR A 138 -8.15 15.63 -0.66
C THR A 138 -9.33 16.39 -1.23
N GLU A 139 -9.22 16.78 -2.50
CA GLU A 139 -10.27 17.48 -3.22
C GLU A 139 -10.86 16.54 -4.27
N ASP A 140 -12.18 16.58 -4.43
CA ASP A 140 -12.83 15.93 -5.55
C ASP A 140 -12.25 16.47 -6.87
N CYS A 141 -12.33 15.67 -7.92
CA CYS A 141 -11.83 16.07 -9.23
C CYS A 141 -10.30 16.35 -9.27
N THR A 142 -9.51 15.68 -8.42
CA THR A 142 -8.04 15.73 -8.41
C THR A 142 -7.41 14.34 -8.48
N LEU A 143 -6.11 14.23 -8.77
CA LEU A 143 -5.44 12.92 -8.87
C LEU A 143 -5.50 12.13 -7.57
N ALA A 144 -5.35 12.81 -6.43
CA ALA A 144 -5.50 12.20 -5.13
C ALA A 144 -6.96 11.82 -4.85
N GLY A 145 -7.92 12.70 -5.16
CA GLY A 145 -9.34 12.44 -4.90
C GLY A 145 -9.91 11.25 -5.68
N LEU A 146 -9.29 10.90 -6.82
CA LEU A 146 -9.65 9.70 -7.59
C LEU A 146 -9.23 8.39 -6.90
N THR A 147 -8.16 8.43 -6.11
CA THR A 147 -7.47 7.23 -5.59
C THR A 147 -7.65 7.08 -4.07
N LEU A 148 -7.64 8.20 -3.35
CA LEU A 148 -7.55 8.29 -1.90
C LEU A 148 -8.77 9.01 -1.34
N LYS A 149 -9.15 8.65 -0.12
CA LYS A 149 -10.19 9.32 0.66
C LYS A 149 -9.62 9.86 1.96
N ILE A 150 -10.28 10.87 2.52
CA ILE A 150 -9.91 11.42 3.84
C ILE A 150 -10.01 10.29 4.89
N GLY A 151 -8.95 10.12 5.67
CA GLY A 151 -8.82 9.09 6.69
C GLY A 151 -8.19 7.77 6.21
N ASP A 152 -7.93 7.62 4.91
CA ASP A 152 -7.12 6.50 4.42
C ASP A 152 -5.68 6.61 4.95
N ALA A 153 -5.06 5.48 5.29
CA ALA A 153 -3.66 5.41 5.68
C ALA A 153 -2.82 4.81 4.56
N ILE A 154 -1.74 5.51 4.19
CA ILE A 154 -0.75 5.08 3.21
C ILE A 154 0.34 4.32 3.97
N LEU A 155 0.49 3.04 3.67
CA LEU A 155 1.43 2.14 4.34
C LEU A 155 2.72 1.93 3.54
N ASP A 156 2.60 1.93 2.22
CA ASP A 156 3.68 1.61 1.29
C ASP A 156 3.49 2.37 -0.03
N ILE A 157 4.59 2.76 -0.66
CA ILE A 157 4.62 3.29 -2.03
C ILE A 157 5.66 2.53 -2.84
N GLU A 158 5.25 1.90 -3.94
CA GLU A 158 6.12 1.14 -4.86
C GLU A 158 7.00 0.05 -4.18
N GLY A 159 6.49 -0.58 -3.12
CA GLY A 159 7.21 -1.59 -2.32
C GLY A 159 8.15 -0.99 -1.27
N GLN A 160 8.07 0.32 -1.02
CA GLN A 160 8.78 0.99 0.05
C GLN A 160 7.81 1.36 1.17
N PRO A 161 7.94 0.79 2.39
CA PRO A 161 7.10 1.16 3.51
C PRO A 161 7.36 2.61 3.91
N VAL A 162 6.29 3.34 4.23
CA VAL A 162 6.36 4.75 4.60
C VAL A 162 5.73 4.98 5.96
N SER A 163 6.42 5.74 6.81
CA SER A 163 5.95 6.05 8.17
C SER A 163 5.92 7.55 8.45
N THR A 164 6.69 8.34 7.68
CA THR A 164 6.75 9.79 7.80
C THR A 164 6.17 10.52 6.58
N VAL A 165 5.76 11.77 6.79
CA VAL A 165 5.26 12.64 5.71
C VAL A 165 6.33 12.88 4.65
N GLN A 166 7.59 13.02 5.05
CA GLN A 166 8.69 13.29 4.13
C GLN A 166 8.98 12.08 3.24
N GLU A 167 9.10 10.89 3.82
CA GLU A 167 9.26 9.62 3.08
C GLU A 167 8.13 9.43 2.07
N THR A 168 6.89 9.63 2.51
CA THR A 168 5.70 9.51 1.66
C THR A 168 5.76 10.47 0.48
N SER A 169 6.10 11.74 0.74
CA SER A 169 6.23 12.76 -0.31
C SER A 169 7.31 12.40 -1.32
N GLU A 170 8.52 12.08 -0.86
CA GLU A 170 9.65 11.75 -1.72
C GLU A 170 9.39 10.49 -2.55
N ALA A 171 8.88 9.43 -1.93
CA ALA A 171 8.54 8.18 -2.60
C ALA A 171 7.43 8.40 -3.65
N LEU A 172 6.37 9.14 -3.31
CA LEU A 172 5.27 9.44 -4.23
C LEU A 172 5.75 10.25 -5.43
N PHE A 173 6.53 11.31 -5.22
CA PHE A 173 7.07 12.12 -6.32
C PHE A 173 8.01 11.31 -7.22
N LYS A 174 8.84 10.44 -6.63
CA LYS A 174 9.73 9.54 -7.36
C LYS A 174 8.93 8.55 -8.20
N ALA A 175 7.86 7.98 -7.67
CA ALA A 175 6.97 7.06 -8.37
C ALA A 175 6.26 7.76 -9.54
N LEU A 176 5.61 8.90 -9.27
CA LEU A 176 4.85 9.66 -10.28
C LEU A 176 5.70 10.18 -11.44
N LYS A 177 7.03 10.33 -11.27
CA LYS A 177 7.93 10.62 -12.40
C LYS A 177 7.87 9.55 -13.51
N LYS A 178 7.60 8.28 -13.16
CA LYS A 178 7.40 7.17 -14.11
C LYS A 178 6.04 7.23 -14.83
N GLY A 179 5.11 8.04 -14.33
CA GLY A 179 3.77 8.23 -14.89
C GLY A 179 2.63 7.72 -13.99
N TYR A 180 2.91 6.83 -13.04
CA TYR A 180 1.93 6.33 -12.07
C TYR A 180 2.65 5.84 -10.80
N ALA A 181 1.89 5.64 -9.72
CA ALA A 181 2.38 5.16 -8.44
C ALA A 181 1.41 4.12 -7.86
N PHE A 182 1.95 2.97 -7.44
CA PHE A 182 1.23 2.01 -6.61
C PHE A 182 1.40 2.35 -5.14
N MET A 183 0.31 2.28 -4.39
CA MET A 183 0.29 2.53 -2.95
C MET A 183 -0.51 1.45 -2.23
N VAL A 184 -0.04 0.98 -1.09
CA VAL A 184 -0.85 0.11 -0.22
C VAL A 184 -1.62 0.98 0.75
N ILE A 185 -2.94 0.87 0.68
CA ILE A 185 -3.86 1.71 1.43
C ILE A 185 -4.64 0.87 2.44
N GLU A 186 -4.63 1.31 3.69
CA GLU A 186 -5.53 0.87 4.75
C GLU A 186 -6.70 1.86 4.84
N GLN A 187 -7.92 1.34 4.75
CA GLN A 187 -9.16 2.11 4.81
C GLN A 187 -10.02 1.62 6.00
N PRO A 188 -10.39 2.50 6.95
CA PRO A 188 -11.20 2.10 8.09
C PRO A 188 -12.65 1.83 7.66
N VAL A 189 -13.16 0.63 7.92
CA VAL A 189 -14.54 0.24 7.59
C VAL A 189 -15.44 0.34 8.82
N GLU A 190 -14.99 -0.24 9.93
CA GLU A 190 -15.73 -0.26 11.19
C GLU A 190 -15.73 1.09 11.92
N LEU A 191 -16.78 1.31 12.71
CA LEU A 191 -16.97 2.56 13.45
C LEU A 191 -15.84 2.81 14.46
N VAL A 192 -15.36 1.75 15.12
CA VAL A 192 -14.26 1.81 16.09
C VAL A 192 -13.00 2.37 15.42
N ASN A 193 -12.60 1.79 14.28
CA ASN A 193 -11.42 2.24 13.53
C ASN A 193 -11.61 3.63 12.94
N LYS A 194 -12.81 3.98 12.47
CA LYS A 194 -13.12 5.35 12.02
C LYS A 194 -12.95 6.38 13.14
N ASN A 195 -13.30 6.04 14.38
CA ASN A 195 -13.11 6.93 15.52
C ASN A 195 -11.63 7.12 15.87
N ILE A 196 -10.82 6.05 15.80
CA ILE A 196 -9.36 6.13 15.96
C ILE A 196 -8.76 7.05 14.89
N VAL A 197 -9.16 6.88 13.63
CA VAL A 197 -8.69 7.73 12.53
C VAL A 197 -9.13 9.18 12.73
N ARG A 198 -10.37 9.45 13.14
CA ARG A 198 -10.81 10.81 13.47
C ARG A 198 -9.93 11.43 14.56
N GLN A 199 -9.65 10.68 15.63
CA GLN A 199 -8.74 11.13 16.68
C GLN A 199 -7.37 11.48 16.10
N ALA A 200 -6.76 10.59 15.33
CA ALA A 200 -5.48 10.82 14.65
C ALA A 200 -5.48 12.09 13.77
N LEU A 201 -6.57 12.34 13.04
CA LEU A 201 -6.71 13.53 12.20
C LEU A 201 -6.83 14.82 13.04
N THR A 202 -7.53 14.78 14.17
CA THR A 202 -7.72 15.94 15.07
C THR A 202 -6.55 16.22 16.00
N THR A 203 -5.78 15.21 16.41
CA THR A 203 -4.68 15.37 17.37
C THR A 203 -3.59 16.24 16.77
N ASP A 204 -3.43 17.48 17.20
CA ASP A 204 -2.34 18.32 16.72
C ASP A 204 -0.99 17.62 16.87
N ARG A 205 0.00 18.05 16.07
CA ARG A 205 1.43 17.68 16.26
C ARG A 205 2.00 18.23 17.58
N SER A 206 1.16 18.35 18.61
CA SER A 206 1.49 18.85 19.93
C SER A 206 2.25 17.76 20.65
N THR A 207 3.58 17.90 20.54
CA THR A 207 4.62 17.31 21.38
C THR A 207 4.45 15.82 21.63
N GLU A 208 5.25 15.02 20.92
CA GLU A 208 5.78 13.82 21.57
C GLU A 208 6.17 14.20 23.01
N PRO A 209 5.73 13.45 24.03
CA PRO A 209 6.13 13.75 25.39
C PRO A 209 7.65 13.85 25.40
N PRO A 210 8.21 14.94 25.95
CA PRO A 210 9.65 15.17 25.87
C PRO A 210 10.36 13.94 26.41
N VAL A 211 11.31 13.42 25.64
CA VAL A 211 12.16 12.31 26.06
C VAL A 211 12.68 12.64 27.46
N GLN A 212 12.49 11.71 28.40
CA GLN A 212 12.87 11.94 29.79
C GLN A 212 14.36 12.30 29.88
N ARG A 213 14.70 13.24 30.77
CA ARG A 213 16.06 13.84 30.81
C ARG A 213 17.15 12.80 31.10
N ASP A 214 16.81 11.77 31.86
CA ASP A 214 17.65 10.61 32.16
C ASP A 214 17.96 9.79 30.90
N VAL A 215 16.97 9.48 30.06
CA VAL A 215 17.15 8.77 28.79
C VAL A 215 18.08 9.54 27.86
N VAL A 216 17.90 10.87 27.77
CA VAL A 216 18.81 11.73 27.01
C VAL A 216 20.23 11.71 27.58
N GLY A 217 20.35 11.69 28.92
CA GLY A 217 21.63 11.56 29.62
C GLY A 217 22.33 10.24 29.32
N ILE A 218 21.60 9.12 29.42
CA ILE A 218 22.10 7.78 29.15
C ILE A 218 22.55 7.66 27.69
N CYS A 219 21.72 8.08 26.74
CA CYS A 219 22.07 8.04 25.32
C CYS A 219 23.32 8.88 25.01
N LYS A 220 23.46 10.07 25.62
CA LYS A 220 24.66 10.91 25.44
C LYS A 220 25.91 10.26 26.04
N SER A 221 25.79 9.66 27.22
CA SER A 221 26.89 8.95 27.89
C SER A 221 27.34 7.72 27.11
N GLU A 222 26.40 6.89 26.64
CA GLU A 222 26.71 5.71 25.81
C GLU A 222 27.27 6.12 24.45
N LEU A 223 26.75 7.17 23.82
CA LEU A 223 27.30 7.68 22.55
C LEU A 223 28.74 8.17 22.74
N ARG A 224 29.05 8.86 23.85
CA ARG A 224 30.45 9.22 24.19
C ARG A 224 31.31 7.99 24.40
N ARG A 225 30.81 7.00 25.16
CA ARG A 225 31.52 5.74 25.41
C ARG A 225 31.85 4.98 24.11
N PHE A 226 30.92 4.95 23.16
CA PHE A 226 31.14 4.38 21.82
C PHE A 226 32.15 5.16 21.00
N ASN A 227 32.07 6.50 21.01
CA ASN A 227 33.00 7.35 20.27
C ASN A 227 34.44 7.32 20.84
N GLU A 228 34.58 7.20 22.16
CA GLU A 228 35.88 7.13 22.85
C GLU A 228 36.51 5.73 22.77
N ASN A 229 35.71 4.68 22.59
CA ASN A 229 36.18 3.31 22.46
C ASN A 229 35.85 2.72 21.07
N PRO A 230 36.64 3.03 20.03
CA PRO A 230 36.44 2.50 18.68
C PRO A 230 36.55 0.96 18.58
N ASP A 231 37.07 0.29 19.62
CA ASP A 231 37.11 -1.17 19.73
C ASP A 231 35.80 -1.80 20.24
N MET A 232 34.81 -1.00 20.66
CA MET A 232 33.43 -1.48 20.90
C MET A 232 32.71 -1.71 19.57
N ASN A 233 33.19 -2.68 18.80
CA ASN A 233 32.40 -3.24 17.74
C ASN A 233 31.17 -3.92 18.37
N PRO A 234 29.96 -3.74 17.80
CA PRO A 234 28.81 -4.52 18.24
C PRO A 234 29.20 -6.01 18.19
N PRO A 235 28.84 -6.80 19.22
CA PRO A 235 29.14 -8.22 19.21
C PRO A 235 28.66 -8.82 17.89
N LYS A 236 29.53 -9.63 17.27
CA LYS A 236 29.27 -10.28 15.98
C LYS A 236 27.84 -10.85 15.98
N GLU A 237 27.11 -10.64 14.89
CA GLU A 237 25.76 -11.15 14.71
C GLU A 237 25.65 -12.58 15.24
N ILE A 238 24.80 -12.75 16.26
CA ILE A 238 24.49 -14.07 16.84
C ILE A 238 23.72 -14.93 15.85
N LEU A 239 23.04 -14.28 14.89
CA LEU A 239 22.44 -14.91 13.73
C LEU A 239 23.53 -15.13 12.68
N ARG A 240 24.07 -16.35 12.65
CA ARG A 240 24.89 -16.78 11.52
C ARG A 240 23.98 -16.90 10.30
N ASP A 241 24.23 -16.11 9.26
CA ASP A 241 23.71 -16.39 7.94
C ASP A 241 24.22 -17.77 7.52
N ASP A 242 23.34 -18.76 7.52
CA ASP A 242 23.62 -20.14 7.10
C ASP A 242 23.87 -20.21 5.58
N LYS A 243 24.98 -19.63 5.12
CA LYS A 243 25.60 -20.05 3.88
C LYS A 243 26.23 -21.41 4.11
N LYS A 244 25.42 -22.46 3.96
CA LYS A 244 25.80 -23.88 3.77
C LYS A 244 27.21 -24.21 4.29
N SER A 245 27.42 -24.11 5.59
CA SER A 245 28.61 -24.68 6.21
C SER A 245 28.27 -26.10 6.65
N LYS A 246 29.13 -27.04 6.24
CA LYS A 246 28.99 -28.47 6.52
C LYS A 246 28.77 -28.66 8.02
N ARG A 247 27.70 -29.37 8.41
CA ARG A 247 27.41 -29.79 9.79
C ARG A 247 28.70 -30.32 10.44
N GLY A 248 29.31 -29.50 11.29
CA GLY A 248 30.28 -29.95 12.28
C GLY A 248 29.56 -30.77 13.34
N GLU A 249 30.27 -31.71 13.93
CA GLU A 249 29.80 -32.72 14.88
C GLU A 249 28.97 -32.12 16.05
N PRO A 250 27.96 -32.85 16.57
CA PRO A 250 27.10 -32.36 17.63
C PRO A 250 27.83 -32.46 18.97
N GLY A 251 28.55 -31.41 19.35
CA GLY A 251 29.51 -31.49 20.46
C GLY A 251 29.49 -30.34 21.46
N HIS A 252 28.36 -29.67 21.72
CA HIS A 252 28.37 -28.62 22.78
C HIS A 252 27.12 -28.55 23.68
N VAL A 253 26.10 -29.39 23.48
CA VAL A 253 25.00 -29.50 24.43
C VAL A 253 24.72 -30.97 24.70
N SER A 254 25.24 -31.49 25.81
CA SER A 254 24.84 -32.79 26.35
C SER A 254 23.74 -32.55 27.37
N VAL A 255 22.50 -32.88 27.02
CA VAL A 255 21.41 -32.97 27.99
C VAL A 255 21.60 -34.31 28.70
N SER A 256 21.94 -34.28 29.98
CA SER A 256 22.04 -35.50 30.79
C SER A 256 20.64 -36.03 31.10
N ASP A 257 20.44 -37.35 31.06
CA ASP A 257 19.16 -38.04 31.39
C ASP A 257 18.61 -37.78 32.82
N LYS A 258 19.32 -36.99 33.64
CA LYS A 258 18.93 -36.57 34.98
C LYS A 258 18.58 -35.08 35.05
N SER A 259 18.03 -34.49 33.99
CA SER A 259 17.52 -33.12 34.07
C SER A 259 16.29 -33.10 34.97
N GLU A 260 16.38 -32.40 36.11
CA GLU A 260 15.23 -32.11 36.95
C GLU A 260 14.44 -30.96 36.31
N ASP A 261 13.26 -31.28 35.80
CA ASP A 261 12.30 -30.28 35.33
C ASP A 261 11.76 -29.52 36.55
N VAL A 262 12.18 -28.26 36.70
CA VAL A 262 11.63 -27.37 37.74
C VAL A 262 10.44 -26.62 37.13
N PRO A 263 9.19 -26.94 37.51
CA PRO A 263 8.04 -26.19 37.01
C PRO A 263 8.07 -24.78 37.59
N ILE A 264 8.14 -23.79 36.69
CA ILE A 264 7.94 -22.39 37.05
C ILE A 264 6.43 -22.21 37.26
N ALA A 265 6.03 -21.76 38.45
CA ALA A 265 4.63 -21.51 38.76
C ALA A 265 4.09 -20.39 37.86
N CYS A 266 3.31 -20.77 36.84
CA CYS A 266 2.36 -19.88 36.18
C CYS A 266 0.99 -20.08 36.85
N ASP A 267 0.24 -19.01 37.06
CA ASP A 267 -1.10 -19.01 37.67
C ASP A 267 -2.18 -19.76 36.86
N GLY A 268 -1.79 -20.55 35.84
CA GLY A 268 -2.65 -21.41 35.05
C GLY A 268 -2.33 -22.88 35.31
N ASN A 269 -3.38 -23.71 35.50
CA ASN A 269 -3.28 -25.14 35.78
C ASN A 269 -2.37 -25.86 34.76
N PRO A 270 -1.17 -26.32 35.16
CA PRO A 270 -0.20 -26.94 34.23
C PRO A 270 -0.68 -28.29 33.67
N ALA A 271 -1.74 -28.89 34.23
CA ALA A 271 -2.35 -30.10 33.69
C ALA A 271 -3.14 -29.89 32.39
N LEU A 272 -3.38 -28.63 31.97
CA LEU A 272 -4.07 -28.29 30.72
C LEU A 272 -3.11 -28.08 29.53
N LEU A 273 -1.79 -28.20 29.75
CA LEU A 273 -0.80 -28.08 28.70
C LEU A 273 -0.65 -29.43 27.98
N MET A 274 -1.21 -29.54 26.77
CA MET A 274 -0.97 -30.69 25.91
C MET A 274 0.45 -30.65 25.37
N SER A 275 1.18 -31.76 25.47
CA SER A 275 2.46 -31.92 24.80
C SER A 275 2.26 -31.88 23.29
N VAL A 276 3.00 -31.01 22.61
CA VAL A 276 2.99 -30.93 21.15
C VAL A 276 3.73 -32.16 20.62
N PRO A 277 3.11 -33.01 19.78
CA PRO A 277 3.79 -34.16 19.19
C PRO A 277 4.98 -33.69 18.34
N ILE A 278 6.17 -34.24 18.61
CA ILE A 278 7.36 -33.99 17.81
C ILE A 278 7.11 -34.62 16.42
N PRO A 279 7.19 -33.86 15.31
CA PRO A 279 7.09 -34.44 13.98
C PRO A 279 8.20 -35.49 13.80
N ASN A 280 7.81 -36.73 13.47
CA ASN A 280 8.73 -37.83 13.22
C ASN A 280 9.73 -37.47 12.10
N PHE A 281 10.91 -36.97 12.47
CA PHE A 281 12.06 -37.03 11.59
C PHE A 281 12.48 -38.50 11.50
N GLN A 282 12.21 -39.13 10.36
CA GLN A 282 12.71 -40.46 10.05
C GLN A 282 14.24 -40.42 10.06
N ILE A 283 14.84 -40.84 11.17
CA ILE A 283 16.26 -41.17 11.22
C ILE A 283 16.39 -42.50 10.49
N ALA A 284 16.98 -42.46 9.29
CA ALA A 284 17.34 -43.66 8.55
C ALA A 284 18.29 -44.51 9.40
N SER A 285 17.77 -45.58 10.00
CA SER A 285 18.56 -46.64 10.59
C SER A 285 19.33 -47.32 9.46
N GLN A 286 20.66 -47.15 9.43
CA GLN A 286 21.54 -47.96 8.61
C GLN A 286 21.39 -49.41 9.04
N GLN A 287 20.86 -50.23 8.14
CA GLN A 287 20.82 -51.67 8.28
C GLN A 287 22.25 -52.20 8.22
N ALA A 288 22.72 -52.79 9.32
CA ALA A 288 23.91 -53.62 9.33
C ALA A 288 23.56 -54.96 8.65
N THR A 289 24.18 -55.24 7.51
CA THR A 289 24.22 -56.58 6.91
C THR A 289 25.29 -57.44 7.60
N PRO A 290 25.01 -58.71 7.92
CA PRO A 290 25.96 -59.60 8.58
C PRO A 290 26.98 -60.14 7.56
N SER A 291 28.27 -60.06 7.90
CA SER A 291 29.35 -60.76 7.20
C SER A 291 29.39 -62.22 7.65
N ASN A 292 29.28 -63.11 6.67
CA ASN A 292 29.32 -64.57 6.83
C ASN A 292 30.77 -65.07 6.98
N GLN A 293 30.89 -66.23 7.62
CA GLN A 293 32.09 -66.97 8.04
C GLN A 293 33.12 -67.29 6.95
N GLN A 294 34.39 -67.48 7.38
CA GLN A 294 35.38 -68.53 7.01
C GLN A 294 36.73 -68.06 7.62
N LYS A 295 37.46 -68.79 8.46
CA LYS A 295 37.83 -70.22 8.52
C LYS A 295 38.18 -70.59 9.97
#